data_AF-A0A8T4UII9-F1
#
_entry.id   AF-A0A8T4UII9-F1
#
_cell.length_a   1.000
_cell.length_b   1.000
_cell.length_c   1.000
_cell.angle_alpha   90.00
_cell.angle_beta   90.00
_cell.angle_gamma   90.00
#
_symmetry.space_group_name_H-M   'P 1'
#
loop_
_entity.id
_entity.type
_entity.pdbx_description
1 polymer ?
#
loop_
_entity_poly.entity_id
_entity_poly.type
_entity_poly.pdbx_seq_one_letter_code
_entity_poly.pdbx_strand_id
1 'polypeptide(L)'
;MLSQEKLSELEQELINLSPEEQKEKVNEFISSLNPEEVAALKEKQCPFCLMASGKIETKKIYEDPKVIAVLDINPANAGHVLLFPKKHYQYLSNLPEEDISHLFMIMNKIGNKIVSSLKAKGFNVYIASGYAAGQKSDHVMIHIIPRQENDGINFTWNTKKLSDEEFRDVQNLLRMEYVPPQQVEVKEKPKEDIKEILKRYNLDKRIP
;
A
#
# COMPACT_ATOMS: atom_id res chain seq x y z
N MET A 1 0.79 16.18 17.01
CA MET A 1 0.39 16.37 15.59
C MET A 1 0.90 17.70 15.10
N LEU A 2 1.54 17.74 13.93
CA LEU A 2 2.01 18.99 13.32
C LEU A 2 0.80 19.88 12.97
N SER A 3 0.60 20.97 13.71
CA SER A 3 -0.56 21.85 13.54
C SER A 3 -0.49 22.61 12.21
N GLN A 4 -1.65 22.96 11.66
CA GLN A 4 -1.71 23.85 10.49
C GLN A 4 -1.11 25.21 10.82
N GLU A 5 -1.28 25.68 12.06
CA GLU A 5 -0.69 26.94 12.55
C GLU A 5 0.84 26.96 12.42
N LYS A 6 1.55 25.92 12.90
CA LYS A 6 3.01 25.83 12.77
C LYS A 6 3.49 25.84 11.32
N LEU A 7 2.74 25.21 10.41
CA LEU A 7 3.07 25.19 8.99
C LEU A 7 2.83 26.55 8.34
N SER A 8 1.71 27.21 8.66
CA SER A 8 1.39 28.54 8.15
C SER A 8 2.37 29.61 8.68
N GLU A 9 2.81 29.51 9.93
CA GLU A 9 3.86 30.37 10.49
C GLU A 9 5.17 30.23 9.72
N LEU A 10 5.62 28.99 9.48
CA LEU A 10 6.81 28.73 8.66
C LEU A 10 6.65 29.30 7.25
N GLU A 11 5.51 29.08 6.59
CA GLU A 11 5.24 29.64 5.26
C GLU A 11 5.37 31.17 5.24
N GLN A 12 4.83 31.87 6.25
CA GLN A 12 4.97 33.32 6.35
C GLN A 12 6.42 33.77 6.55
N GLU A 13 7.19 33.05 7.36
CA GLU A 13 8.62 33.35 7.57
C GLU A 13 9.46 33.15 6.31
N LEU A 14 9.08 32.22 5.42
CA LEU A 14 9.83 31.91 4.20
C LEU A 14 9.61 32.93 3.07
N ILE A 15 8.48 33.63 3.02
CA ILE A 15 8.08 34.49 1.88
C ILE A 15 9.11 35.58 1.55
N ASN A 16 9.81 36.11 2.55
CA ASN A 16 10.75 37.22 2.38
C ASN A 16 12.23 36.81 2.42
N LEU A 17 12.51 35.51 2.45
CA LEU A 17 13.88 34.98 2.53
C LEU A 17 14.43 34.63 1.14
N SER A 18 15.75 34.71 0.98
CA SER A 18 16.43 34.17 -0.20
C SER A 18 16.36 32.64 -0.24
N PRO A 19 16.59 31.98 -1.40
CA PRO A 19 16.51 30.52 -1.50
C PRO A 19 17.44 29.76 -0.53
N GLU A 20 18.64 30.29 -0.27
CA GLU A 20 19.57 29.68 0.69
C GLU A 20 19.08 29.83 2.14
N GLU A 21 18.58 31.01 2.51
CA GLU A 21 17.99 31.26 3.83
C GLU A 21 16.71 30.44 4.04
N GLN A 22 15.88 30.28 3.01
CA GLN A 22 14.71 29.39 3.05
C GLN A 22 15.13 27.95 3.35
N LYS A 23 16.17 27.46 2.69
CA LYS A 23 16.67 26.09 2.90
C LYS A 23 17.21 25.90 4.31
N GLU A 24 17.98 26.85 4.83
CA GLU A 24 18.50 26.83 6.20
C GLU A 24 17.35 26.80 7.21
N LYS A 25 16.38 27.70 7.05
CA LYS A 25 15.20 27.81 7.92
C LYS A 25 14.33 26.54 7.91
N VAL A 26 14.13 25.95 6.73
CA VAL A 26 13.41 24.68 6.60
C VAL A 26 14.17 23.55 7.30
N ASN A 27 15.50 23.50 7.19
CA ASN A 27 16.31 22.49 7.88
C ASN A 27 16.26 22.64 9.41
N GLU A 28 16.30 23.86 9.93
CA GLU A 28 16.12 24.15 11.35
C GLU A 28 14.73 23.70 11.83
N PHE A 29 13.69 24.05 11.07
CA PHE A 29 12.33 23.63 11.37
C PHE A 29 12.20 22.12 11.43
N ILE A 30 12.68 21.39 10.41
CA ILE A 30 12.65 19.93 10.37
C ILE A 30 13.42 19.34 11.57
N SER A 31 14.56 19.92 11.94
CA SER A 31 15.37 19.47 13.07
C SER A 31 14.70 19.71 14.43
N SER A 32 13.77 20.66 14.51
CA SER A 32 12.99 20.97 15.72
C SER A 32 11.81 20.02 15.96
N LEU A 33 11.41 19.24 14.95
CA LEU A 33 10.24 18.38 15.02
C LEU A 33 10.51 17.13 15.84
N ASN A 34 9.49 16.69 16.57
CA ASN A 34 9.52 15.36 17.20
C ASN A 34 9.26 14.25 16.16
N PRO A 35 9.52 12.96 16.50
CA PRO A 35 9.35 11.85 15.56
C PRO A 35 7.94 11.72 14.96
N GLU A 36 6.88 12.00 15.72
CA GLU A 36 5.50 11.95 15.21
C GLU A 36 5.21 13.08 14.23
N GLU A 37 5.72 14.28 14.50
CA GLU A 37 5.61 15.44 13.61
C GLU A 37 6.37 15.21 12.30
N VAL A 38 7.57 14.62 12.36
CA VAL A 38 8.34 14.21 11.17
C VAL A 38 7.57 13.18 10.34
N ALA A 39 7.00 12.15 10.98
CA ALA A 39 6.21 11.15 10.28
C ALA A 39 4.98 11.76 9.59
N ALA A 40 4.25 12.63 10.29
CA ALA A 40 3.10 13.33 9.73
C ALA A 40 3.48 14.25 8.55
N LEU A 41 4.64 14.91 8.63
CA LEU A 41 5.17 15.73 7.54
C LEU A 41 5.52 14.88 6.31
N LYS A 42 6.19 13.75 6.51
CA LYS A 42 6.51 12.79 5.43
C LYS A 42 5.26 12.24 4.76
N GLU A 43 4.24 11.88 5.54
CA GLU A 43 2.95 11.43 4.99
C GLU A 43 2.29 12.52 4.13
N LYS A 44 2.27 13.78 4.59
CA LYS A 44 1.70 14.91 3.81
C LYS A 44 2.43 15.18 2.50
N GLN A 45 3.74 14.91 2.45
CA GLN A 45 4.57 15.07 1.25
C GLN A 45 4.65 13.80 0.39
N CYS A 46 4.05 12.69 0.85
CA CYS A 46 4.09 11.44 0.13
C CYS A 46 3.28 11.56 -1.18
N PRO A 47 3.90 11.34 -2.36
CA PRO A 47 3.20 11.47 -3.64
C PRO A 47 2.01 10.50 -3.74
N PHE A 48 2.11 9.32 -3.14
CA PHE A 48 1.04 8.31 -3.15
C PHE A 48 -0.14 8.71 -2.24
N CYS A 49 0.10 9.34 -1.09
CA CYS A 49 -0.96 9.93 -0.27
C CYS A 49 -1.65 11.09 -0.99
N LEU A 50 -0.89 11.91 -1.72
CA LEU A 50 -1.44 12.99 -2.53
C LEU A 50 -2.29 12.45 -3.70
N MET A 51 -1.86 11.36 -4.35
CA MET A 51 -2.66 10.64 -5.35
C MET A 51 -3.94 10.04 -4.73
N ALA A 52 -3.83 9.38 -3.58
CA ALA A 52 -4.96 8.77 -2.88
C ALA A 52 -6.00 9.79 -2.40
N SER A 53 -5.57 11.00 -2.04
CA SER A 53 -6.44 12.12 -1.67
C SER A 53 -6.96 12.93 -2.86
N GLY A 54 -6.57 12.59 -4.10
CA GLY A 54 -7.01 13.27 -5.31
C GLY A 54 -6.36 14.63 -5.55
N LYS A 55 -5.30 14.98 -4.81
CA LYS A 55 -4.53 16.22 -5.01
C LYS A 55 -3.61 16.18 -6.23
N ILE A 56 -3.27 14.98 -6.68
CA ILE A 56 -2.49 14.74 -7.90
C ILE A 56 -3.36 13.94 -8.87
N GLU A 57 -3.45 14.40 -10.12
CA GLU A 57 -4.15 13.68 -11.18
C GLU A 57 -3.41 12.38 -11.52
N THR A 58 -4.15 11.28 -11.71
CA THR A 58 -3.58 9.97 -12.02
C THR A 58 -4.36 9.26 -13.11
N LYS A 59 -3.68 8.42 -13.88
CA LYS A 59 -4.30 7.47 -14.81
C LYS A 59 -4.82 6.25 -14.04
N LYS A 60 -5.85 6.49 -13.24
CA LYS A 60 -6.48 5.50 -12.35
C LYS A 60 -7.22 4.44 -13.15
N ILE A 61 -7.02 3.17 -12.80
CA ILE A 61 -7.70 2.03 -13.43
C ILE A 61 -8.62 1.28 -12.47
N TYR A 62 -8.41 1.47 -11.16
CA TYR A 62 -9.22 0.86 -10.11
C TYR A 62 -9.11 1.68 -8.83
N GLU A 63 -10.20 1.75 -8.08
CA GLU A 63 -10.23 2.32 -6.75
C GLU A 63 -11.42 1.75 -5.96
N ASP A 64 -11.17 1.52 -4.68
CA ASP A 64 -12.19 1.19 -3.70
C ASP A 64 -11.91 1.96 -2.39
N PRO A 65 -12.65 1.72 -1.29
CA PRO A 65 -12.41 2.43 -0.03
C PRO A 65 -11.02 2.22 0.58
N LYS A 66 -10.32 1.12 0.26
CA LYS A 66 -9.03 0.75 0.87
C LYS A 66 -7.83 1.00 -0.04
N VAL A 67 -7.95 0.78 -1.35
CA VAL A 67 -6.81 0.79 -2.28
C VAL A 67 -7.11 1.59 -3.56
N ILE A 68 -6.03 1.91 -4.26
CA ILE A 68 -6.05 2.59 -5.56
C ILE A 68 -5.01 1.93 -6.48
N ALA A 69 -5.35 1.78 -7.76
CA ALA A 69 -4.43 1.30 -8.78
C ALA A 69 -4.35 2.31 -9.94
N VAL A 70 -3.12 2.65 -10.33
CA VAL A 70 -2.84 3.66 -11.37
C VAL A 70 -1.81 3.11 -12.35
N LEU A 71 -1.81 3.61 -13.59
CA LEU A 71 -0.72 3.34 -14.53
C LEU A 71 0.55 4.08 -14.09
N ASP A 72 1.69 3.37 -14.11
CA ASP A 72 2.99 3.99 -13.87
C ASP A 72 3.30 5.00 -14.99
N ILE A 73 3.77 6.18 -14.60
CA ILE A 73 4.20 7.24 -15.52
C ILE A 73 5.56 6.92 -16.18
N ASN A 74 6.36 6.08 -15.53
CA ASN A 74 7.64 5.56 -16.02
C ASN A 74 7.54 4.02 -16.14
N PRO A 75 6.68 3.52 -17.04
CA PRO A 75 6.36 2.10 -17.08
C PRO A 75 7.56 1.26 -17.53
N ALA A 76 7.78 0.11 -16.87
CA ALA A 76 8.71 -0.90 -17.36
C ALA A 76 8.20 -1.57 -18.65
N ASN A 77 6.87 -1.72 -18.76
CA ASN A 77 6.17 -2.19 -19.95
C ASN A 77 4.80 -1.51 -20.07
N ALA A 78 4.25 -1.45 -21.28
CA ALA A 78 2.89 -0.95 -21.51
C ALA A 78 1.88 -1.71 -20.64
N GLY A 79 1.15 -0.99 -19.79
CA GLY A 79 0.22 -1.55 -18.80
C GLY A 79 0.84 -1.84 -17.43
N HIS A 80 2.04 -1.33 -17.13
CA HIS A 80 2.60 -1.34 -15.78
C HIS A 80 1.67 -0.59 -14.81
N VAL A 81 1.19 -1.30 -13.79
CA VAL A 81 0.30 -0.76 -12.76
C VAL A 81 1.02 -0.66 -11.43
N LEU A 82 0.78 0.44 -10.72
CA LEU A 82 1.08 0.62 -9.30
C LEU A 82 -0.22 0.47 -8.51
N LEU A 83 -0.30 -0.54 -7.64
CA LEU A 83 -1.40 -0.76 -6.70
C LEU A 83 -0.92 -0.46 -5.29
N PHE A 84 -1.60 0.41 -4.57
CA PHE A 84 -1.20 0.83 -3.23
C PHE A 84 -2.41 1.11 -2.32
N PRO A 85 -2.26 0.96 -0.99
CA PRO A 85 -3.30 1.34 -0.04
C PRO A 85 -3.48 2.85 -0.02
N LYS A 86 -4.70 3.31 0.25
CA LYS A 86 -4.99 4.74 0.45
C LYS A 86 -4.36 5.28 1.73
N LYS A 87 -4.33 4.45 2.78
CA LYS A 87 -3.63 4.76 4.03
C LYS A 87 -2.13 4.64 3.84
N HIS A 88 -1.38 5.54 4.47
CA HIS A 88 0.07 5.53 4.44
C HIS A 88 0.64 4.36 5.24
N TYR A 89 1.46 3.56 4.58
CA TYR A 89 2.28 2.53 5.21
C TYR A 89 3.64 2.54 4.52
N GLN A 90 4.70 2.76 5.28
CA GLN A 90 6.04 2.86 4.71
C GLN A 90 6.53 1.50 4.21
N TYR A 91 6.39 0.45 5.03
CA TYR A 91 6.88 -0.88 4.73
C TYR A 91 5.77 -1.92 4.66
N LEU A 92 6.04 -3.03 3.96
CA LEU A 92 5.11 -4.16 3.88
C LEU A 92 4.77 -4.70 5.28
N SER A 93 5.74 -4.68 6.20
CA SER A 93 5.58 -5.10 7.60
C SER A 93 4.69 -4.19 8.44
N ASN A 94 4.33 -2.99 7.95
CA ASN A 94 3.43 -2.08 8.65
C ASN A 94 1.94 -2.30 8.29
N LEU A 95 1.66 -3.11 7.26
CA LEU A 95 0.30 -3.37 6.82
C LEU A 95 -0.41 -4.34 7.79
N PRO A 96 -1.65 -4.04 8.22
CA PRO A 96 -2.52 -5.01 8.86
C PRO A 96 -2.82 -6.20 7.93
N GLU A 97 -3.00 -7.39 8.48
CA GLU A 97 -3.27 -8.62 7.70
C GLU A 97 -4.46 -8.50 6.75
N GLU A 98 -5.51 -7.77 7.17
CA GLU A 98 -6.69 -7.51 6.34
C GLU A 98 -6.38 -6.66 5.10
N ASP A 99 -5.46 -5.69 5.23
CA ASP A 99 -5.06 -4.81 4.14
C ASP A 99 -4.10 -5.53 3.20
N ILE A 100 -3.21 -6.38 3.73
CA ILE A 100 -2.37 -7.28 2.93
C ILE A 100 -3.26 -8.19 2.08
N SER A 101 -4.23 -8.86 2.71
CA SER A 101 -5.14 -9.78 2.03
C SER A 101 -5.91 -9.08 0.91
N HIS A 102 -6.46 -7.90 1.20
CA HIS A 102 -7.19 -7.11 0.22
C HIS A 102 -6.31 -6.66 -0.95
N LEU A 103 -5.11 -6.13 -0.67
CA LEU A 103 -4.13 -5.74 -1.70
C LEU A 103 -3.81 -6.89 -2.66
N PHE A 104 -3.53 -8.09 -2.14
CA PHE A 104 -3.21 -9.24 -2.98
C PHE A 104 -4.41 -9.77 -3.76
N MET A 105 -5.62 -9.70 -3.21
CA MET A 105 -6.85 -10.02 -3.95
C MET A 105 -7.04 -9.10 -5.16
N ILE A 106 -6.85 -7.79 -4.96
CA ILE A 106 -6.98 -6.80 -6.04
C ILE A 106 -5.83 -6.94 -7.05
N MET A 107 -4.59 -7.16 -6.59
CA MET A 107 -3.44 -7.43 -7.45
C MET A 107 -3.73 -8.57 -8.42
N ASN A 108 -4.24 -9.70 -7.91
CA ASN A 108 -4.54 -10.85 -8.75
C ASN A 108 -5.62 -10.53 -9.81
N LYS A 109 -6.67 -9.78 -9.44
CA LYS A 109 -7.71 -9.34 -10.40
C LYS A 109 -7.11 -8.47 -11.50
N ILE A 110 -6.24 -7.52 -11.14
CA ILE A 110 -5.57 -6.63 -12.10
C ILE A 110 -4.63 -7.42 -13.01
N GLY A 111 -3.82 -8.34 -12.47
CA GLY A 111 -2.94 -9.19 -13.26
C GLY A 111 -3.68 -10.02 -14.31
N ASN A 112 -4.81 -10.65 -13.93
CA ASN A 112 -5.66 -11.37 -14.87
C ASN A 112 -6.28 -10.46 -15.94
N LYS A 113 -6.66 -9.24 -15.56
CA LYS A 113 -7.17 -8.24 -16.50
C LYS A 113 -6.09 -7.80 -17.50
N ILE A 114 -4.85 -7.59 -17.03
CA ILE A 114 -3.68 -7.29 -17.86
C ILE A 114 -3.47 -8.38 -18.90
N VAL A 115 -3.41 -9.65 -18.48
CA VAL A 115 -3.17 -10.78 -19.39
C VAL A 115 -4.25 -10.86 -20.46
N SER A 116 -5.52 -10.81 -20.05
CA SER A 116 -6.65 -10.92 -20.98
C SER A 116 -6.79 -9.72 -21.92
N SER A 117 -6.54 -8.50 -21.44
CA SER A 117 -6.83 -7.27 -22.18
C SER A 117 -5.66 -6.78 -23.04
N LEU A 118 -4.42 -7.02 -22.60
CA LEU A 118 -3.21 -6.64 -23.32
C LEU A 118 -2.58 -7.80 -24.09
N LYS A 119 -3.19 -8.99 -24.02
CA LYS A 119 -2.64 -10.24 -24.58
C LYS A 119 -1.20 -10.47 -24.10
N ALA A 120 -0.92 -10.11 -22.84
CA ALA A 120 0.36 -10.37 -22.21
C ALA A 120 0.55 -11.88 -22.01
N LYS A 121 1.78 -12.38 -22.11
CA LYS A 121 2.08 -13.80 -21.84
C LYS A 121 2.11 -14.12 -20.35
N GLY A 122 2.20 -13.08 -19.51
CA GLY A 122 2.11 -13.15 -18.07
C GLY A 122 2.28 -11.77 -17.46
N PHE A 123 2.54 -11.72 -16.16
CA PHE A 123 2.94 -10.51 -15.46
C PHE A 123 3.88 -10.84 -14.32
N ASN A 124 4.74 -9.90 -13.94
CA ASN A 124 5.46 -9.96 -12.68
C ASN A 124 4.75 -9.14 -11.61
N VAL A 125 4.92 -9.59 -10.37
CA VAL A 125 4.59 -8.83 -9.17
C VAL A 125 5.90 -8.47 -8.50
N TYR A 126 6.13 -7.19 -8.27
CA TYR A 126 7.31 -6.71 -7.56
C TYR A 126 6.90 -5.79 -6.41
N ILE A 127 7.40 -6.11 -5.23
CA ILE A 127 7.19 -5.37 -3.99
C ILE A 127 8.55 -5.30 -3.31
N ALA A 128 8.97 -4.10 -2.92
CA ALA A 128 10.18 -3.89 -2.16
C ALA A 128 9.85 -3.27 -0.81
N SER A 129 10.45 -3.81 0.25
CA SER A 129 10.35 -3.28 1.61
C SER A 129 11.76 -2.93 2.09
N GLY A 130 12.04 -1.64 2.18
CA GLY A 130 13.37 -1.08 2.45
C GLY A 130 14.11 -0.65 1.18
N TYR A 131 14.89 0.43 1.28
CA TYR A 131 15.65 0.99 0.15
C TYR A 131 16.66 0.00 -0.43
N ALA A 132 17.32 -0.81 0.41
CA ALA A 132 18.24 -1.86 -0.03
C ALA A 132 17.54 -2.95 -0.86
N ALA A 133 16.24 -3.15 -0.69
CA ALA A 133 15.43 -4.07 -1.51
C ALA A 133 14.92 -3.43 -2.82
N GLY A 134 15.22 -2.14 -3.04
CA GLY A 134 14.81 -1.39 -4.24
C GLY A 134 13.56 -0.53 -4.06
N GLN A 135 13.07 -0.33 -2.84
CA GLN A 135 11.97 0.61 -2.57
C GLN A 135 12.41 2.04 -2.92
N LYS A 136 11.55 2.79 -3.64
CA LYS A 136 11.87 4.15 -4.11
C LYS A 136 11.03 5.26 -3.49
N SER A 137 10.04 4.90 -2.68
CA SER A 137 9.17 5.84 -1.99
C SER A 137 8.76 5.27 -0.64
N ASP A 138 8.53 6.13 0.34
CA ASP A 138 8.06 5.76 1.68
C ASP A 138 6.57 5.36 1.71
N HIS A 139 6.05 4.73 0.65
CA HIS A 139 4.69 4.21 0.58
C HIS A 139 4.71 2.84 -0.09
N VAL A 140 4.13 1.84 0.57
CA VAL A 140 4.08 0.48 0.06
C VAL A 140 3.27 0.42 -1.23
N MET A 141 3.85 -0.16 -2.27
CA MET A 141 3.16 -0.37 -3.54
C MET A 141 3.52 -1.72 -4.15
N ILE A 142 2.56 -2.25 -4.89
CA ILE A 142 2.72 -3.44 -5.70
C ILE A 142 2.85 -3.01 -7.14
N HIS A 143 4.00 -3.30 -7.73
CA HIS A 143 4.21 -3.21 -9.17
C HIS A 143 3.63 -4.45 -9.83
N ILE A 144 2.75 -4.25 -10.81
CA ILE A 144 2.17 -5.32 -11.63
C ILE A 144 2.60 -5.04 -13.07
N ILE A 145 3.59 -5.79 -13.54
CA ILE A 145 4.31 -5.51 -14.78
C ILE A 145 3.92 -6.55 -15.83
N PRO A 146 3.18 -6.18 -16.89
CA PRO A 146 2.88 -7.09 -18.00
C PRO A 146 4.17 -7.60 -18.64
N ARG A 147 4.20 -8.88 -19.01
CA ARG A 147 5.36 -9.52 -19.64
C ARG A 147 5.04 -10.05 -21.04
N GLN A 148 6.00 -9.86 -21.92
CA GLN A 148 6.07 -10.52 -23.22
C GLN A 148 7.38 -11.30 -23.33
N GLU A 149 7.43 -12.24 -24.26
CA GLU A 149 8.69 -12.89 -24.60
C GLU A 149 9.68 -11.84 -25.10
N ASN A 150 10.93 -11.90 -24.61
CA ASN A 150 12.02 -11.02 -25.04
C ASN A 150 11.73 -9.51 -24.86
N ASP A 151 10.95 -9.12 -23.86
CA ASP A 151 10.60 -7.71 -23.58
C ASP A 151 11.73 -6.89 -22.93
N GLY A 152 12.94 -7.44 -22.81
CA GLY A 152 14.11 -6.74 -22.27
C GLY A 152 14.10 -6.54 -20.75
N ILE A 153 13.04 -6.96 -20.04
CA ILE A 153 12.98 -6.87 -18.57
C ILE A 153 13.67 -8.07 -17.95
N ASN A 154 14.71 -7.82 -17.14
CA ASN A 154 15.48 -8.86 -16.47
C ASN A 154 15.10 -8.98 -14.98
N PHE A 155 14.53 -10.12 -14.60
CA PHE A 155 14.26 -10.53 -13.21
C PHE A 155 15.14 -11.74 -12.85
N THR A 156 16.46 -11.55 -12.90
CA THR A 156 17.43 -12.60 -12.52
C THR A 156 18.40 -12.08 -11.47
N TRP A 157 18.95 -13.00 -10.70
CA TRP A 157 19.99 -12.72 -9.71
C TRP A 157 21.16 -13.70 -9.90
N ASN A 158 22.36 -13.21 -9.58
CA ASN A 158 23.53 -14.07 -9.49
C ASN A 158 23.39 -14.99 -8.28
N THR A 159 23.24 -16.29 -8.52
CA THR A 159 23.08 -17.27 -7.46
C THR A 159 24.33 -17.34 -6.60
N LYS A 160 24.19 -17.13 -5.29
CA LYS A 160 25.25 -17.37 -4.31
C LYS A 160 25.27 -18.84 -3.94
N LYS A 161 26.46 -19.43 -3.77
CA LYS A 161 26.63 -20.79 -3.25
C LYS A 161 26.82 -20.71 -1.74
N LEU A 162 26.01 -21.45 -1.01
CA LEU A 162 26.15 -21.68 0.42
C LEU A 162 26.56 -23.14 0.65
N SER A 163 27.32 -23.39 1.71
CA SER A 163 27.61 -24.71 2.24
C SER A 163 26.39 -25.29 2.99
N ASP A 164 26.37 -26.60 3.18
CA ASP A 164 25.31 -27.28 3.95
C ASP A 164 25.27 -26.83 5.42
N GLU A 165 26.39 -26.36 5.97
CA GLU A 165 26.46 -25.76 7.30
C GLU A 165 25.76 -24.39 7.32
N GLU A 166 26.11 -23.48 6.40
CA GLU A 166 25.46 -22.18 6.28
C GLU A 166 23.94 -22.32 6.04
N PHE A 167 23.51 -23.29 5.23
CA PHE A 167 22.08 -23.56 5.04
C PHE A 167 21.38 -23.98 6.33
N ARG A 168 21.99 -24.85 7.13
CA ARG A 168 21.43 -25.30 8.41
C ARG A 168 21.34 -24.15 9.42
N ASP A 169 22.35 -23.31 9.49
CA ASP A 169 22.36 -22.14 10.37
C ASP A 169 21.26 -21.16 10.01
N VAL A 170 21.13 -20.81 8.73
CA VAL A 170 20.07 -19.93 8.25
C VAL A 170 18.69 -20.55 8.46
N GLN A 171 18.52 -21.85 8.22
CA GLN A 171 17.27 -22.56 8.46
C GLN A 171 16.85 -22.47 9.93
N ASN A 172 17.78 -22.70 10.85
CA ASN A 172 17.50 -22.65 12.29
C ASN A 172 17.07 -21.25 12.73
N LEU A 173 17.68 -20.19 12.18
CA LEU A 173 17.34 -18.80 12.48
C LEU A 173 15.97 -18.38 11.93
N LEU A 174 15.56 -18.91 10.78
CA LEU A 174 14.35 -18.46 10.07
C LEU A 174 13.14 -19.39 10.25
N ARG A 175 13.31 -20.54 10.92
CA ARG A 175 12.23 -21.50 11.12
C ARG A 175 11.11 -20.87 11.95
N MET A 176 9.91 -20.84 11.36
CA MET A 176 8.69 -20.42 12.04
C MET A 176 7.80 -21.64 12.29
N GLU A 177 7.05 -21.62 13.38
CA GLU A 177 6.00 -22.60 13.62
C GLU A 177 4.69 -22.16 12.98
N TYR A 178 3.95 -23.13 12.44
CA TYR A 178 2.59 -22.86 11.98
C TYR A 178 1.69 -22.60 13.18
N VAL A 179 1.14 -21.39 13.26
CA VAL A 179 0.09 -21.05 14.21
C VAL A 179 -1.24 -21.10 13.46
N PRO A 180 -2.11 -22.08 13.73
CA PRO A 180 -3.43 -22.10 13.11
C PRO A 180 -4.22 -20.84 13.49
N PRO A 181 -5.02 -20.27 12.57
CA PRO A 181 -5.89 -19.17 12.92
C PRO A 181 -6.78 -19.58 14.10
N GLN A 182 -6.82 -18.77 15.16
CA GLN A 182 -7.81 -18.96 16.22
C GLN A 182 -9.19 -18.91 15.56
N GLN A 183 -9.99 -19.96 15.76
CA GLN A 183 -11.38 -19.95 15.28
C GLN A 183 -12.06 -18.74 15.91
N VAL A 184 -12.35 -17.73 15.10
CA VAL A 184 -13.26 -16.67 15.52
C VAL A 184 -14.61 -17.38 15.67
N GLU A 185 -15.06 -17.58 16.91
CA GLU A 185 -16.45 -17.92 17.16
C GLU A 185 -17.29 -16.84 16.49
N VAL A 186 -17.83 -17.16 15.31
CA VAL A 186 -18.96 -16.43 14.78
C VAL A 186 -20.06 -16.71 15.80
N LYS A 187 -20.22 -15.80 16.77
CA LYS A 187 -21.43 -15.76 17.56
C LYS A 187 -22.53 -15.59 16.53
N GLU A 188 -23.21 -16.70 16.19
CA GLU A 188 -24.46 -16.62 15.45
C GLU A 188 -25.27 -15.57 16.18
N LYS A 189 -25.59 -14.46 15.50
CA LYS A 189 -26.60 -13.56 16.03
C LYS A 189 -27.79 -14.46 16.36
N PRO A 190 -28.36 -14.37 17.58
CA PRO A 190 -29.54 -15.14 17.91
C PRO A 190 -30.48 -15.02 16.73
N LYS A 191 -30.90 -16.14 16.15
CA LYS A 191 -31.91 -16.12 15.09
C LYS A 191 -33.11 -15.41 15.72
N GLU A 192 -33.28 -14.12 15.45
CA GLU A 192 -34.48 -13.40 15.85
C GLU A 192 -35.63 -14.20 15.26
N ASP A 193 -36.56 -14.61 16.11
CA ASP A 193 -37.73 -15.36 15.66
C ASP A 193 -38.39 -14.54 14.55
N ILE A 194 -38.55 -15.13 13.38
CA ILE A 194 -39.16 -14.47 12.23
C ILE A 194 -40.51 -13.88 12.63
N LYS A 195 -41.25 -14.52 13.55
CA LYS A 195 -42.50 -13.96 14.09
C LYS A 195 -42.29 -12.64 14.82
N GLU A 196 -41.19 -12.48 15.54
CA GLU A 196 -40.85 -11.27 16.28
C GLU A 196 -40.41 -10.13 15.35
N ILE A 197 -39.65 -10.46 14.30
CA ILE A 197 -39.32 -9.53 13.21
C ILE A 197 -40.60 -9.07 12.50
N LEU A 198 -41.45 -10.02 12.08
CA LEU A 198 -42.70 -9.71 11.37
C LEU A 198 -43.62 -8.83 12.22
N LYS A 199 -43.70 -9.08 13.53
CA LYS A 199 -44.49 -8.28 14.46
C LYS A 199 -43.90 -6.88 14.69
N ARG A 200 -42.56 -6.76 14.79
CA ARG A 200 -41.87 -5.45 14.92
C ARG A 200 -42.13 -4.54 13.72
N TYR A 201 -42.26 -5.12 12.53
CA TYR A 201 -42.51 -4.37 11.29
C TYR A 201 -43.99 -4.39 10.83
N ASN A 202 -44.93 -4.91 11.62
CA ASN A 202 -46.36 -5.07 11.24
C ASN A 202 -46.57 -5.80 9.90
N LEU A 203 -45.67 -6.73 9.58
CA LEU A 203 -45.74 -7.57 8.38
C LEU A 203 -46.54 -8.86 8.63
N ASP A 204 -46.83 -9.17 9.88
CA ASP A 204 -47.68 -10.29 10.33
C ASP A 204 -49.13 -10.19 9.80
N LYS A 205 -49.60 -8.98 9.48
CA LYS A 205 -50.95 -8.73 8.93
C LYS A 205 -51.03 -8.72 7.39
N ARG A 206 -49.93 -9.01 6.69
CA ARG A 206 -49.85 -8.94 5.22
C ARG A 206 -49.63 -10.28 4.52
N ILE A 207 -49.61 -11.38 5.27
CA ILE A 207 -49.52 -12.73 4.72
C ILE A 207 -50.93 -13.34 4.84
N PRO A 208 -51.59 -13.71 3.72
CA PRO A 208 -52.91 -14.35 3.76
C PRO A 208 -52.89 -15.71 4.47
#